data_AF-A0A7W1VCX5-F1
#
_entry.id   AF-A0A7W1VCX5-F1
#
_cell.length_a   1.000
_cell.length_b   1.000
_cell.length_c   1.000
_cell.angle_alpha   90.00
_cell.angle_beta   90.00
_cell.angle_gamma   90.00
#
_symmetry.space_group_name_H-M   'P 1'
#
loop_
_entity.id
_entity.type
_entity.pdbx_description
1 polymer ?
#
loop_
_entity_poly.entity_id
_entity_poly.type
_entity_poly.pdbx_seq_one_letter_code
_entity_poly.pdbx_strand_id
1 'polypeptide(L)' 'MLISGDSGIGKSECALYLIARGHRLISDDTIILKRIGDCLEGSSPELTRAS' A
#
# COMPACT_ATOMS: atom_id res chain seq x y z
N MET A 1 4.15 6.05 2.38
CA MET A 1 3.17 6.17 3.47
C MET A 1 2.55 4.80 3.67
N LEU A 2 2.46 4.32 4.91
CA LEU A 2 1.76 3.08 5.25
C LEU A 2 0.46 3.46 5.96
N ILE A 3 -0.67 2.99 5.44
CA ILE A 3 -1.99 3.20 6.05
C ILE A 3 -2.46 1.83 6.56
N SER A 4 -2.68 1.72 7.87
CA SER A 4 -3.06 0.47 8.53
C SER A 4 -4.21 0.74 9.50
N GLY A 5 -5.04 -0.28 9.73
CA GLY A 5 -6.25 -0.20 10.55
C GLY A 5 -7.17 -1.38 10.28
N ASP A 6 -8.25 -1.52 11.05
CA ASP A 6 -9.16 -2.66 10.95
C ASP A 6 -9.90 -2.72 9.61
N SER A 7 -10.37 -3.92 9.24
CA SER A 7 -11.15 -4.10 8.01
C SER A 7 -12.46 -3.29 8.06
N GLY A 8 -12.83 -2.63 6.97
CA GLY A 8 -14.05 -1.82 6.88
C GLY A 8 -13.95 -0.37 7.40
N ILE A 9 -12.79 0.09 7.87
CA ILE A 9 -12.63 1.48 8.37
C ILE A 9 -12.43 2.55 7.27
N GLY A 10 -12.49 2.16 6.00
CA GLY A 10 -12.37 3.11 4.87
C GLY A 10 -10.95 3.31 4.31
N LYS A 11 -10.04 2.33 4.49
CA LYS A 11 -8.65 2.42 4.00
C LYS A 11 -8.58 2.50 2.48
N SER A 12 -9.41 1.72 1.79
CA SER A 12 -9.45 1.65 0.32
C SER A 12 -9.94 2.97 -0.29
N GLU A 13 -10.92 3.63 0.34
CA GLU A 13 -11.44 4.94 -0.03
C GLU A 13 -10.38 6.03 0.16
N CYS A 14 -9.61 5.98 1.26
CA CYS A 14 -8.46 6.85 1.46
C CYS A 14 -7.38 6.62 0.40
N ALA A 15 -7.07 5.37 0.05
CA ALA A 15 -6.12 5.04 -1.00
C ALA A 15 -6.56 5.60 -2.36
N LEU A 16 -7.83 5.42 -2.73
CA LEU A 16 -8.42 5.97 -3.95
C LEU A 16 -8.33 7.50 -4.00
N TYR A 17 -8.62 8.17 -2.88
CA TYR A 17 -8.53 9.63 -2.79
C TYR A 17 -7.09 10.15 -3.00
N LEU A 18 -6.10 9.43 -2.47
CA LEU A 18 -4.69 9.74 -2.66
C LEU A 18 -4.27 9.53 -4.13
N ILE A 19 -4.73 8.46 -4.78
CA ILE A 19 -4.48 8.22 -6.21
C ILE A 19 -5.06 9.36 -7.05
N ALA A 20 -6.30 9.77 -6.77
CA ALA A 20 -6.96 10.86 -7.49
C ALA A 20 -6.22 12.20 -7.37
N ARG A 21 -5.42 12.38 -6.30
CA ARG A 21 -4.56 13.56 -6.09
C ARG A 21 -3.14 13.41 -6.67
N GLY A 22 -2.86 12.33 -7.40
CA GLY A 22 -1.58 12.09 -8.08
C GLY A 22 -0.57 11.24 -7.29
N HIS A 23 -0.97 10.66 -6.16
CA HIS A 23 -0.11 9.71 -5.45
C HIS A 23 -0.14 8.33 -6.13
N ARG A 24 0.96 7.58 -6.05
CA ARG A 24 1.00 6.20 -6.52
C ARG A 24 0.59 5.24 -5.40
N LEU A 25 -0.38 4.39 -5.69
CA LEU A 25 -0.68 3.23 -4.88
C LEU A 25 0.32 2.11 -5.23
N ILE A 26 0.95 1.55 -4.20
CA ILE A 26 1.89 0.44 -4.35
C ILE A 26 1.18 -0.90 -4.10
N SER A 27 0.30 -0.97 -3.10
CA SER A 27 -0.56 -2.13 -2.79
C SER A 27 -1.71 -1.69 -1.88
N ASP A 28 -2.86 -2.38 -1.94
CA ASP A 28 -4.06 -2.09 -1.14
C ASP A 28 -4.29 -3.09 0.01
N ASP A 29 -4.07 -4.38 -0.21
CA ASP A 29 -4.45 -5.44 0.72
C ASP A 29 -3.25 -6.04 1.46
N THR A 30 -2.25 -6.52 0.74
CA THR A 30 -1.07 -7.18 1.32
C THR A 30 0.19 -6.46 0.88
N ILE A 31 1.10 -6.20 1.82
CA ILE A 31 2.37 -5.51 1.55
C ILE A 31 3.50 -6.40 2.03
N ILE A 32 4.49 -6.63 1.17
CA ILE A 32 5.75 -7.28 1.56
C ILE A 32 6.69 -6.18 2.03
N LEU A 33 7.11 -6.24 3.29
CA LEU A 33 8.10 -5.33 3.85
C LEU A 33 9.45 -6.04 3.96
N LYS A 34 10.49 -5.41 3.41
CA LYS A 34 11.88 -5.87 3.53
C LYS A 34 12.73 -4.79 4.20
N ARG A 35 13.49 -5.17 5.22
CA ARG A 35 14.48 -4.30 5.85
C ARG A 35 15.80 -4.40 5.09
N ILE A 36 16.34 -3.26 4.67
CA ILE A 36 17.65 -3.16 4.02
C ILE A 36 18.46 -2.10 4.78
N GLY A 37 19.37 -2.57 5.63
CA GLY A 37 20.05 -1.71 6.61
C GLY A 37 19.04 -1.01 7.52
N ASP A 38 19.11 0.31 7.56
CA ASP A 38 18.19 1.16 8.34
C ASP A 38 16.92 1.56 7.57
N CYS A 39 16.78 1.15 6.30
CA CYS A 39 15.62 1.44 5.46
C CYS A 39 14.60 0.29 5.46
N LEU A 40 13.33 0.64 5.30
CA LEU A 40 12.23 -0.29 5.02
C LEU A 40 11.72 -0.08 3.59
N GLU A 41 11.83 -1.11 2.76
CA GLU A 41 11.25 -1.16 1.43
C GLU A 41 9.93 -1.94 1.46
N GLY A 42 8.88 -1.38 0.84
CA GLY A 42 7.58 -2.02 0.71
C GLY A 42 7.24 -2.27 -0.76
N SER A 43 6.76 -3.48 -1.07
CA SER A 43 6.34 -3.87 -2.41
C SER A 43 5.01 -4.64 -2.39
N SER A 44 4.26 -4.57 -3.50
CA SER A 44 3.12 -5.47 -3.70
C SER A 44 3.61 -6.91 -3.91
N PRO A 45 2.91 -7.91 -3.35
CA PRO A 45 3.06 -9.31 -3.75
C PRO A 45 2.88 -9.46 -5.26
N GLU A 46 3.62 -10.38 -5.89
CA GLU A 46 3.45 -10.67 -7.32
C GLU A 46 2.03 -11.13 -7.66
N LEU A 47 1.33 -11.78 -6.73
CA LEU A 47 -0.05 -12.23 -6.90
C LEU A 47 -1.06 -11.07 -7.07
N THR A 48 -0.77 -9.90 -6.49
CA THR A 48 -1.66 -8.73 -6.46
C THR A 48 -1.09 -7.56 -7.25
N ARG A 49 0.01 -7.77 -7.97
CA ARG A 49 0.61 -6.74 -8.80
C ARG A 49 -0.29 -6.55 -10.02
N ALA A 50 -0.99 -5.41 -10.07
CA ALA A 50 -1.84 -5.04 -11.20
C ALA A 50 -1.05 -5.20 -12.51
N SER A 51 -1.50 -6.14 -13.33
CA SER A 51 -1.09 -6.37 -14.72
C SER A 51 -1.55 -5.23 -15.61
#